data_AF-A0A1C5SJJ3-F1
#
_entry.id   AF-A0A1C5SJJ3-F1
#
_cell.length_a   1.000
_cell.length_b   1.000
_cell.length_c   1.000
_cell.angle_alpha   90.00
_cell.angle_beta   90.00
_cell.angle_gamma   90.00
#
_symmetry.space_group_name_H-M   'P 1'
#
loop_
_entity.id
_entity.type
_entity.pdbx_description
1 polymer ?
#
loop_
_entity_poly.entity_id
_entity_poly.type
_entity_poly.pdbx_seq_one_letter_code
_entity_poly.pdbx_strand_id
1 'polypeptide(L)' 'MKKTIVEMLLVFVIFFMGTAGVLILDNICMETTGAGGKLVLHVDN' A
#
# COMPACT_ATOMS: atom_id res chain seq x y z
N MET A 1 -14.66 25.14 -4.33
CA MET A 1 -13.78 24.55 -5.36
C MET A 1 -12.37 24.27 -4.84
N LYS A 2 -11.58 25.28 -4.40
CA LYS A 2 -10.24 25.03 -3.83
C LYS A 2 -10.23 24.12 -2.59
N LYS A 3 -11.17 24.28 -1.65
CA LYS A 3 -11.27 23.46 -0.43
C LYS A 3 -11.52 21.97 -0.73
N THR A 4 -12.46 21.69 -1.63
CA THR A 4 -12.81 20.32 -2.07
C THR A 4 -11.63 19.62 -2.73
N ILE A 5 -10.82 20.33 -3.52
CA ILE A 5 -9.61 19.78 -4.14
C ILE A 5 -8.58 19.39 -3.07
N VAL A 6 -8.39 20.22 -2.05
CA VAL A 6 -7.46 19.91 -0.94
C VAL A 6 -7.95 18.71 -0.13
N GLU A 7 -9.26 18.62 0.15
CA GLU A 7 -9.86 17.47 0.84
C GLU A 7 -9.69 16.17 0.03
N MET A 8 -9.92 16.22 -1.28
CA MET A 8 -9.69 15.07 -2.17
C MET A 8 -8.22 14.64 -2.18
N LEU A 9 -7.28 15.60 -2.21
CA LEU A 9 -5.86 15.32 -2.23
C LEU A 9 -5.40 14.69 -0.91
N LEU A 10 -5.96 15.13 0.23
CA LEU A 10 -5.73 14.50 1.53
C LEU A 10 -6.20 13.05 1.57
N VAL A 11 -7.44 12.78 1.13
CA VAL A 11 -7.99 11.42 1.09
C VAL A 11 -7.16 10.53 0.17
N PHE A 12 -6.77 11.05 -1.00
CA PHE A 12 -5.87 10.37 -1.93
C PHE A 12 -4.56 9.99 -1.23
N VAL A 13 -3.87 10.95 -0.62
CA VAL A 13 -2.59 10.72 0.05
C VAL A 13 -2.70 9.68 1.18
N ILE A 14 -3.75 9.75 2.00
CA ILE A 14 -3.99 8.78 3.08
C ILE A 14 -4.23 7.37 2.51
N PHE A 15 -5.02 7.26 1.45
CA PHE A 15 -5.30 5.97 0.79
C PHE A 15 -4.04 5.34 0.20
N PHE A 16 -3.21 6.13 -0.48
CA PHE A 16 -1.97 5.64 -1.10
C PHE A 16 -0.89 5.31 -0.06
N MET A 17 -0.77 6.08 1.03
CA MET A 17 0.12 5.72 2.14
C MET A 17 -0.30 4.41 2.81
N GLY A 18 -1.61 4.21 3.02
CA GLY A 18 -2.14 2.98 3.60
C GLY A 18 -1.85 1.75 2.73
N THR A 19 -2.12 1.84 1.43
CA THR A 19 -1.85 0.74 0.49
C THR A 19 -0.36 0.45 0.34
N ALA A 20 0.50 1.48 0.23
CA ALA A 20 1.94 1.29 0.21
C ALA A 20 2.47 0.64 1.50
N GLY A 21 1.98 1.07 2.66
CA GLY A 21 2.36 0.48 3.95
C GLY A 21 2.02 -1.00 4.06
N VAL A 22 0.82 -1.40 3.62
CA VAL A 22 0.39 -2.82 3.62
C VAL A 22 1.28 -3.67 2.71
N LEU A 23 1.65 -3.17 1.53
CA LEU A 23 2.55 -3.90 0.61
C LEU A 23 3.96 -4.06 1.19
N ILE A 24 4.48 -3.03 1.87
CA ILE A 24 5.79 -3.11 2.54
C ILE A 24 5.74 -4.13 3.69
N LEU A 25 4.68 -4.10 4.50
CA LEU A 25 4.50 -5.07 5.59
C LEU A 25 4.39 -6.51 5.06
N ASP A 26 3.69 -6.73 3.95
CA ASP A 26 3.58 -8.06 3.34
C ASP A 26 4.95 -8.63 2.93
N ASN A 27 5.82 -7.79 2.35
CA ASN A 27 7.19 -8.18 2.01
C ASN A 27 8.05 -8.43 3.25
N ILE A 28 7.98 -7.57 4.27
CA ILE A 28 8.72 -7.77 5.53
C ILE A 28 8.27 -9.07 6.21
N CYS A 29 6.97 -9.37 6.21
CA CYS A 29 6.42 -10.63 6.73
C CYS A 29 6.96 -11.84 5.96
N MET A 30 7.04 -11.75 4.62
CA MET A 30 7.64 -12.79 3.78
C MET A 30 9.12 -13.01 4.15
N GLU A 31 9.91 -11.95 4.25
CA GLU A 31 11.35 -12.03 4.58
C GLU A 31 11.61 -12.57 5.98
N THR A 32 10.75 -12.23 6.95
CA THR A 32 10.97 -12.58 8.37
C THR A 32 10.42 -13.96 8.74
N THR A 33 9.27 -14.33 8.18
CA THR A 33 8.53 -15.52 8.61
C THR A 33 8.39 -16.59 7.52
N GLY A 34 8.70 -16.24 6.26
CA GLY A 34 8.34 -17.06 5.10
C GLY A 34 6.85 -17.03 4.75
N ALA A 35 6.02 -16.33 5.53
CA ALA A 35 4.60 -16.15 5.28
C ALA A 35 4.31 -14.68 4.90
N GLY A 36 3.97 -14.45 3.64
CA GLY A 36 3.75 -13.12 3.06
C GLY A 36 3.92 -13.16 1.54
N GLY A 37 4.05 -12.00 0.90
CA GLY A 37 4.35 -11.88 -0.54
C GLY A 37 3.17 -12.25 -1.45
N LYS A 38 1.96 -12.32 -0.90
CA LYS A 38 0.72 -12.69 -1.61
C LYS A 38 -0.09 -11.47 -2.04
N LEU A 39 0.21 -10.30 -1.48
CA LEU A 39 -0.46 -9.04 -1.83
C LEU A 39 0.24 -8.35 -3.01
N VAL A 40 1.52 -8.64 -3.21
CA VAL A 40 2.21 -8.37 -4.48
C VAL A 40 1.88 -9.53 -5.42
N LEU A 41 1.36 -9.26 -6.61
CA LEU A 41 1.24 -10.26 -7.67
C LEU A 41 2.63 -10.83 -7.95
N HIS A 42 2.96 -11.99 -7.36
CA HIS A 42 4.03 -12.83 -7.86
C HIS A 42 3.55 -13.36 -9.21
N VAL A 43 3.92 -12.65 -10.27
CA VAL A 43 3.83 -13.19 -11.63
C VAL A 43 5.01 -14.16 -11.74
N ASP A 44 4.75 -15.43 -11.44
CA ASP A 44 5.69 -16.51 -11.74
C ASP A 44 5.96 -16.46 -13.25
N ASN A 45 7.21 -16.18 -13.61
CA ASN A 45 7.68 -15.98 -14.98
C ASN A 45 8.22 -17.29 -15.55
#